data_AF-E1VR77-F1
#
_entry.id   AF-E1VR77-F1
#
_cell.length_a   1.000
_cell.length_b   1.000
_cell.length_c   1.000
_cell.angle_alpha   90.00
_cell.angle_beta   90.00
_cell.angle_gamma   90.00
#
_symmetry.space_group_name_H-M   'P 1'
#
loop_
_entity.id
_entity.type
_entity.pdbx_description
1 polymer ?
#
loop_
_entity_poly.entity_id
_entity_poly.type
_entity_poly.pdbx_seq_one_letter_code
_entity_poly.pdbx_strand_id
1 'polypeptide(L)'
;MRIDYAENMRMNPAFDTQAPKKPTNVTINSDLLAKAKELKINLSATLEAALIELVNAKQRELWKRENKTAIEAYNQLVDEHGTFSDELRSF
;
A
#
# COMPACT_ATOMS: atom_id res chain seq x y z
N MET A 1 15.90 -0.86 25.37
CA MET A 1 14.59 -0.75 24.69
C MET A 1 14.77 -1.27 23.27
N ARG A 2 14.56 -2.56 23.04
CA ARG A 2 14.61 -3.15 21.70
C ARG A 2 13.23 -2.95 21.10
N ILE A 3 13.12 -2.09 20.09
CA ILE A 3 11.90 -1.99 19.30
C ILE A 3 11.99 -3.14 18.30
N ASP A 4 11.18 -4.17 18.52
CA ASP A 4 11.04 -5.33 17.64
C ASP A 4 10.40 -4.88 16.32
N TYR A 5 11.20 -4.30 15.43
CA TYR A 5 10.80 -3.90 14.07
C TYR A 5 10.33 -5.09 13.21
N ALA A 6 10.59 -6.33 13.63
CA ALA A 6 10.20 -7.53 12.91
C ALA A 6 8.69 -7.81 12.94
N GLU A 7 7.94 -7.26 13.90
CA GLU A 7 6.49 -7.53 14.02
C GLU A 7 5.63 -6.64 13.10
N ASN A 8 6.15 -5.45 12.73
CA ASN A 8 5.48 -4.51 11.81
C ASN A 8 5.75 -4.80 10.32
N MET A 9 6.54 -5.83 10.00
CA MET A 9 6.70 -6.34 8.63
C MET A 9 5.69 -7.46 8.31
N ARG A 10 4.60 -7.56 9.07
CA ARG A 10 3.37 -8.14 8.53
C ARG A 10 2.76 -7.10 7.61
N MET A 11 2.82 -7.38 6.31
CA MET A 11 2.05 -6.70 5.27
C MET A 11 0.60 -6.58 5.77
N ASN A 12 0.25 -5.45 6.38
CA ASN A 12 -1.13 -5.19 6.74
C ASN A 12 -1.90 -5.23 5.42
N PRO A 13 -2.93 -6.10 5.30
CA PRO A 13 -3.72 -6.14 4.09
C PRO A 13 -4.27 -4.73 3.82
N ALA A 14 -4.23 -4.27 2.57
CA ALA A 14 -4.62 -2.90 2.22
C ALA A 14 -6.10 -2.57 2.51
N PHE A 15 -6.87 -3.56 2.97
CA PHE A 15 -8.26 -3.46 3.37
C PHE A 15 -8.57 -4.55 4.42
N ASP A 16 -9.65 -4.37 5.16
CA ASP A 16 -10.14 -5.37 6.11
C ASP A 16 -10.80 -6.55 5.38
N THR A 17 -10.19 -7.73 5.47
CA THR A 17 -10.70 -8.97 4.87
C THR A 17 -11.95 -9.54 5.56
N GLN A 18 -12.26 -9.08 6.78
CA GLN A 18 -13.44 -9.50 7.55
C GLN A 18 -14.61 -8.52 7.40
N ALA A 19 -14.41 -7.40 6.69
CA ALA A 19 -15.46 -6.43 6.47
C ALA A 19 -16.62 -7.06 5.67
N PRO A 20 -17.88 -6.80 6.05
CA PRO A 20 -19.03 -7.35 5.34
C PRO A 20 -19.10 -6.83 3.90
N LYS A 21 -19.41 -7.72 2.95
CA LYS A 21 -19.61 -7.34 1.55
C LYS A 21 -20.81 -6.41 1.42
N LYS A 22 -20.61 -5.27 0.75
CA LYS A 22 -21.69 -4.33 0.45
C LYS A 22 -22.03 -4.37 -1.04
N PRO A 23 -23.31 -4.52 -1.42
CA PRO A 23 -23.73 -4.38 -2.81
C PRO A 23 -23.35 -2.99 -3.33
N THR A 24 -22.71 -2.94 -4.48
CA THR A 24 -22.32 -1.69 -5.15
C THR A 24 -22.82 -1.74 -6.59
N ASN A 25 -23.52 -0.68 -7.02
CA ASN A 25 -23.95 -0.54 -8.40
C ASN A 25 -22.79 0.03 -9.22
N VAL A 26 -22.43 -0.67 -10.29
CA VAL A 26 -21.37 -0.26 -11.22
C VAL A 26 -21.90 -0.17 -12.64
N THR A 27 -21.43 0.82 -13.39
CA THR A 27 -21.74 0.94 -14.83
C THR A 27 -20.61 0.29 -15.61
N ILE A 28 -20.95 -0.72 -16.43
CA ILE A 28 -20.00 -1.46 -17.27
C ILE A 28 -20.56 -1.58 -18.69
N ASN A 29 -19.68 -1.80 -19.65
CA ASN A 29 -20.08 -2.01 -21.05
C ASN A 29 -21.04 -3.22 -21.15
N SER A 30 -22.15 -3.04 -21.86
CA SER A 30 -23.22 -4.03 -21.96
C SER A 30 -22.82 -5.29 -22.75
N ASP A 31 -22.05 -5.14 -23.83
CA ASP A 31 -21.51 -6.26 -24.62
C ASP A 31 -20.50 -7.07 -23.79
N LEU A 32 -19.62 -6.40 -23.04
CA LEU A 32 -18.70 -7.05 -22.11
C LEU A 32 -19.45 -7.85 -21.04
N LEU A 33 -20.52 -7.28 -20.47
CA LEU A 33 -21.35 -7.99 -19.49
C LEU A 33 -22.04 -9.21 -20.09
N ALA A 34 -22.57 -9.09 -21.32
CA ALA A 34 -23.19 -10.21 -22.02
C ALA A 34 -22.20 -11.35 -22.23
N LYS A 35 -21.02 -11.04 -22.80
CA LYS A 35 -19.93 -12.01 -22.99
C LYS A 35 -19.46 -12.64 -21.69
N ALA A 36 -19.31 -11.85 -20.63
CA ALA A 36 -18.92 -12.39 -19.32
C ALA A 36 -19.96 -13.38 -18.78
N LYS A 37 -21.25 -13.10 -18.95
CA LYS A 37 -22.35 -14.01 -18.56
C LYS A 37 -22.35 -15.29 -19.40
N GLU A 38 -22.17 -15.18 -20.71
CA GLU A 38 -22.08 -16.34 -21.62
C GLU A 38 -20.92 -17.27 -21.24
N LEU A 39 -19.78 -16.67 -20.87
CA LEU A 39 -18.60 -17.38 -20.39
C LEU A 39 -18.69 -17.84 -18.93
N LYS A 40 -19.83 -17.62 -18.26
CA LYS A 40 -20.07 -17.96 -16.85
C LYS A 40 -19.05 -17.35 -15.87
N ILE A 41 -18.53 -16.17 -16.21
CA ILE A 41 -17.60 -15.42 -15.35
C ILE A 41 -18.38 -14.86 -14.16
N ASN A 42 -17.87 -15.10 -12.95
CA ASN A 42 -18.43 -14.51 -11.74
C ASN A 42 -17.97 -13.05 -11.63
N LEU A 43 -18.85 -12.12 -12.04
CA LEU A 43 -18.55 -10.69 -12.06
C LEU A 43 -18.13 -10.16 -10.69
N SER A 44 -18.82 -10.57 -9.62
CA SER A 44 -18.52 -10.08 -8.26
C SER A 44 -17.12 -10.50 -7.83
N ALA A 45 -16.77 -11.77 -7.98
CA ALA A 45 -15.46 -12.29 -7.58
C ALA A 45 -14.33 -11.67 -8.43
N THR A 46 -14.58 -11.50 -9.73
CA THR A 46 -13.59 -10.91 -10.66
C THR A 46 -13.35 -9.44 -10.34
N LEU A 47 -14.40 -8.67 -10.09
CA LEU A 47 -14.30 -7.27 -9.72
C LEU A 47 -13.59 -7.10 -8.37
N GLU A 48 -13.92 -7.93 -7.38
CA GLU A 48 -13.28 -7.93 -6.07
C GLU A 48 -11.78 -8.21 -6.18
N ALA A 49 -11.38 -9.26 -6.92
CA ALA A 49 -9.97 -9.56 -7.14
C ALA A 49 -9.21 -8.42 -7.85
N ALA A 50 -9.78 -7.86 -8.92
CA ALA A 50 -9.18 -6.75 -9.64
C ALA A 50 -9.03 -5.49 -8.77
N LEU A 51 -10.02 -5.19 -7.94
CA LEU A 51 -9.95 -4.08 -6.99
C LEU A 51 -8.88 -4.31 -5.93
N ILE A 52 -8.76 -5.52 -5.39
CA ILE A 52 -7.71 -5.88 -4.43
C ILE A 52 -6.32 -5.62 -5.01
N GLU A 53 -6.07 -6.07 -6.25
CA GLU A 53 -4.80 -5.86 -6.93
C GLU A 53 -4.48 -4.38 -7.11
N LEU A 54 -5.46 -3.59 -7.58
CA LEU A 54 -5.31 -2.15 -7.79
C LEU A 54 -5.08 -1.39 -6.48
N VAL A 55 -5.84 -1.69 -5.43
CA VAL A 55 -5.70 -1.07 -4.11
C VAL A 55 -4.32 -1.36 -3.54
N ASN A 56 -3.90 -2.63 -3.56
CA ASN A 56 -2.56 -3.03 -3.11
C ASN A 56 -1.45 -2.32 -3.91
N ALA A 57 -1.60 -2.19 -5.23
CA ALA A 57 -0.65 -1.47 -6.06
C ALA A 57 -0.55 0.00 -5.66
N LYS A 58 -1.69 0.69 -5.49
CA LYS A 58 -1.75 2.09 -5.07
C LYS A 58 -1.19 2.31 -3.67
N GLN A 59 -1.48 1.41 -2.73
CA GLN A 59 -0.92 1.47 -1.36
C GLN A 59 0.60 1.38 -1.39
N ARG A 60 1.18 0.48 -2.21
CA ARG A 60 2.63 0.38 -2.39
C ARG A 60 3.24 1.63 -3.00
N GLU A 61 2.57 2.23 -3.99
CA GLU A 61 3.00 3.50 -4.59
C GLU A 61 2.99 4.64 -3.57
N LEU A 62 1.94 4.72 -2.74
CA LEU A 62 1.84 5.70 -1.66
C LEU A 62 2.94 5.50 -0.62
N TRP A 63 3.12 4.28 -0.13
CA TRP A 63 4.16 3.96 0.84
C TRP A 63 5.56 4.32 0.32
N LYS A 64 5.87 4.01 -0.94
CA LYS A 64 7.15 4.40 -1.56
C LYS A 64 7.33 5.91 -1.59
N ARG A 65 6.27 6.67 -1.87
CA ARG A 65 6.31 8.13 -1.90
C ARG A 65 6.53 8.72 -0.51
N GLU A 66 5.78 8.25 0.47
CA GLU A 66 5.87 8.69 1.86
C GLU A 66 7.22 8.33 2.50
N ASN A 67 7.76 7.14 2.24
CA ASN A 67 9.08 6.76 2.72
C ASN A 67 10.18 7.61 2.07
N LYS A 68 10.04 7.96 0.79
CA LYS A 68 10.99 8.87 0.13
C LYS A 68 10.98 10.24 0.79
N THR A 69 9.81 10.82 1.05
CA THR A 69 9.68 12.09 1.77
C THR A 69 10.20 12.00 3.21
N ALA A 70 9.95 10.90 3.92
CA ALA A 70 10.43 10.71 5.28
C ALA A 70 11.95 10.54 5.36
N ILE A 71 12.56 9.84 4.39
CA ILE A 71 14.02 9.67 4.28
C ILE A 71 14.67 11.00 3.86
N GLU A 72 14.08 11.74 2.92
CA GLU A 72 14.60 13.06 2.50
C GLU A 72 14.51 14.10 3.63
N ALA A 73 13.41 14.13 4.38
CA ALA A 73 13.27 15.00 5.55
C ALA A 73 14.24 14.61 6.69
N TYR A 74 14.48 13.31 6.88
CA TYR A 74 15.49 12.82 7.83
C TYR A 74 16.92 13.21 7.40
N ASN A 75 17.24 13.09 6.10
CA ASN A 75 18.55 13.47 5.58
C ASN A 75 18.81 14.98 5.70
N GLN A 76 17.80 15.84 5.48
CA GLN A 76 17.91 17.28 5.71
C GLN A 76 18.11 17.63 7.19
N LEU A 77 17.45 16.92 8.11
CA LEU A 77 17.65 17.09 9.54
C LEU A 77 19.07 16.67 9.99
N VAL A 78 19.62 15.61 9.38
CA VAL A 78 21.00 15.14 9.63
C VAL A 78 22.05 16.11 9.07
N ASP A 79 21.78 16.75 7.93
CA ASP A 79 22.64 17.80 7.37
C ASP A 79 22.59 19.11 8.20
N GLU A 80 21.42 19.50 8.74
CA GLU A 80 21.29 20.74 9.52
C GLU A 80 21.79 20.62 10.97
N HIS A 81 21.73 19.44 11.59
CA HIS A 81 22.11 19.26 13.00
C HIS A 81 23.51 18.71 13.24
N GLY A 82 24.27 18.38 12.20
CA GLY A 82 25.62 17.83 12.33
C GLY A 82 25.57 16.44 12.98
N THR A 83 26.16 15.45 12.34
CA THR A 83 26.42 14.19 13.03
C THR A 83 27.30 14.47 14.25
N PHE A 84 26.82 14.10 15.44
CA PHE A 84 27.53 14.07 16.74
C PHE A 84 28.86 13.26 16.72
N SER A 85 29.35 12.92 15.54
CA SER A 85 30.55 12.14 15.24
C SER A 85 31.81 13.00 15.08
N ASP A 86 31.73 14.33 15.02
CA ASP A 86 32.93 15.17 14.86
C ASP A 86 33.64 15.49 16.19
N GLU A 87 32.97 15.36 17.34
CA GLU A 87 33.61 15.58 18.65
C GLU A 87 34.30 14.32 19.23
N LEU A 88 34.07 13.13 18.67
CA LEU A 88 34.75 11.89 19.10
C LEU A 88 35.89 11.50 18.14
N ARG A 89 36.55 12.50 17.53
CA ARG A 89 37.77 12.31 16.75
C ARG A 89 38.86 13.29 17.17
N SER A 90 39.03 13.47 18.47
CA SER A 90 40.29 13.94 19.04
C SER A 90 40.79 12.90 20.05
N PHE A 91 41.92 12.28 19.73
CA PHE A 91 42.78 11.59 20.68
C PHE A 91 43.68 12.63 21.35
#